data_AF-A0A4Z2EJW3-F1
#
_entry.id   AF-A0A4Z2EJW3-F1
#
_cell.length_a   1.000
_cell.length_b   1.000
_cell.length_c   1.000
_cell.angle_alpha   90.00
_cell.angle_beta   90.00
_cell.angle_gamma   90.00
#
_symmetry.space_group_name_H-M   'P 1'
#
loop_
_entity.id
_entity.type
_entity.pdbx_description
1 polymer ?
#
loop_
_entity_poly.entity_id
_entity_poly.type
_entity_poly.pdbx_seq_one_letter_code
_entity_poly.pdbx_strand_id
1 'polypeptide(L)'
;MYEIVHFFQKECSNFIRVLQPFNQTHLYICGTGAFHPICSFLEMGKRAEENIFRLASHFENGRGKSPYDPKMLSASLLIDGELYSGTSADFMGRDFAIFRTLGDQHPIRTEQHDSRWLNGKTTLKKTVFFIPEEIHFPEKKLSVFCTV
;
A
#
# COMPACT_ATOMS: atom_id res chain seq x y z
N MET A 1 -7.67 -31.22 -9.27
CA MET A 1 -8.97 -30.51 -9.13
C MET A 1 -9.14 -29.93 -7.72
N TYR A 2 -8.95 -30.72 -6.66
CA TYR A 2 -9.00 -30.24 -5.27
C TYR A 2 -7.98 -29.14 -4.95
N GLU A 3 -6.73 -29.24 -5.43
CA GLU A 3 -5.71 -28.19 -5.24
C GLU A 3 -6.11 -26.85 -5.86
N ILE A 4 -6.74 -26.86 -7.04
CA ILE A 4 -7.19 -25.64 -7.73
C ILE A 4 -8.30 -24.95 -6.91
N VAL A 5 -9.29 -25.72 -6.45
CA VAL A 5 -10.38 -25.19 -5.59
C VAL A 5 -9.82 -24.67 -4.25
N HIS A 6 -8.83 -25.37 -3.68
CA HIS A 6 -8.20 -24.98 -2.42
C HIS A 6 -7.29 -23.74 -2.56
N PHE A 7 -6.71 -23.52 -3.74
CA PHE A 7 -5.92 -22.32 -4.09
C PHE A 7 -6.84 -21.09 -4.20
N PHE A 8 -7.97 -21.20 -4.91
CA PHE A 8 -8.96 -20.12 -5.01
C PHE A 8 -9.49 -19.67 -3.64
N GLN A 9 -9.72 -20.61 -2.72
CA GLN A 9 -10.25 -20.30 -1.39
C GLN A 9 -9.25 -19.50 -0.51
N LYS A 10 -7.95 -19.56 -0.80
CA LYS A 10 -6.90 -18.85 -0.05
C LYS A 10 -6.52 -17.48 -0.62
N GLU A 11 -6.93 -17.15 -1.84
CA GLU A 11 -6.47 -15.92 -2.52
C GLU A 11 -7.62 -15.03 -3.03
N CYS A 12 -8.82 -15.57 -3.24
CA CYS A 12 -10.01 -14.81 -3.64
C CYS A 12 -10.72 -14.16 -2.44
N SER A 13 -9.96 -13.47 -1.60
CA SER A 13 -10.48 -12.67 -0.50
C SER A 13 -9.81 -11.30 -0.50
N ASN A 14 -10.40 -10.36 0.23
CA ASN A 14 -9.77 -9.07 0.45
C ASN A 14 -8.84 -9.13 1.67
N PHE A 15 -7.53 -9.18 1.44
CA PHE A 15 -6.54 -9.16 2.49
C PHE A 15 -6.07 -7.73 2.69
N ILE A 16 -6.27 -7.16 3.88
CA ILE A 16 -5.83 -5.80 4.19
C ILE A 16 -4.30 -5.74 4.22
N ARG A 17 -3.71 -4.85 3.41
CA ARG A 17 -2.25 -4.67 3.26
C ARG A 17 -1.77 -3.26 3.61
N VAL A 18 -2.69 -2.30 3.65
CA VAL A 18 -2.44 -0.92 4.07
C VAL A 18 -3.46 -0.57 5.15
N LEU A 19 -2.96 -0.05 6.26
CA LEU A 19 -3.75 0.46 7.38
C LEU A 19 -2.96 1.64 7.95
N GLN A 20 -3.30 2.85 7.55
CA GLN A 20 -2.54 4.06 7.89
C GLN A 20 -3.47 5.13 8.49
N PRO A 21 -3.03 5.89 9.51
CA PRO A 21 -3.80 7.02 10.02
C PRO A 21 -3.86 8.12 8.95
N PHE A 22 -5.07 8.48 8.52
CA PHE A 22 -5.26 9.56 7.54
C PHE A 22 -5.44 10.91 8.24
N ASN A 23 -6.27 10.93 9.27
CA ASN A 23 -6.49 12.09 10.14
C ASN A 23 -6.87 11.61 11.55
N GLN A 24 -7.33 12.53 12.40
CA GLN A 24 -7.69 12.22 13.79
C GLN A 24 -8.87 11.25 13.96
N THR A 25 -9.68 11.04 12.92
CA THR A 25 -10.92 10.25 12.99
C THR A 25 -11.00 9.12 11.98
N HIS A 26 -10.14 9.11 10.96
CA HIS A 26 -10.18 8.16 9.86
C HIS A 26 -8.84 7.46 9.65
N LEU A 27 -8.91 6.16 9.36
CA LEU A 27 -7.83 5.42 8.75
C LEU A 27 -8.04 5.34 7.23
N TYR A 28 -6.94 5.35 6.49
CA TYR A 28 -6.92 4.93 5.10
C TYR A 28 -6.56 3.45 5.04
N ILE A 29 -7.39 2.66 4.37
CA ILE A 29 -7.24 1.22 4.28
C ILE A 29 -7.22 0.75 2.84
N CYS A 30 -6.34 -0.20 2.53
CA CYS A 30 -6.33 -0.88 1.24
C CYS A 30 -6.12 -2.38 1.42
N GLY A 31 -6.68 -3.16 0.50
CA GLY A 31 -6.45 -4.59 0.44
C GLY A 31 -6.44 -5.12 -0.99
N THR A 32 -6.14 -6.41 -1.10
CA THR A 32 -5.97 -7.12 -2.38
C THR A 32 -7.23 -7.18 -3.23
N GLY A 33 -8.42 -7.05 -2.62
CA GLY A 33 -9.70 -7.11 -3.31
C GLY A 33 -9.85 -8.34 -4.22
N ALA A 34 -9.38 -9.51 -3.78
CA ALA A 34 -9.34 -10.73 -4.60
C ALA A 34 -8.65 -10.53 -5.97
N PHE A 35 -7.41 -10.03 -5.96
CA PHE A 35 -6.65 -9.61 -7.14
C PHE A 35 -7.29 -8.45 -7.91
N HIS A 36 -8.05 -7.60 -7.24
CA HIS A 36 -8.47 -6.31 -7.74
C HIS A 36 -8.35 -5.28 -6.61
N PRO A 37 -7.13 -4.77 -6.35
CA PRO A 37 -6.86 -3.96 -5.17
C PRO A 37 -7.79 -2.76 -5.04
N ILE A 38 -8.35 -2.58 -3.85
CA ILE A 38 -9.30 -1.51 -3.52
C ILE A 38 -8.89 -0.85 -2.20
N CYS A 39 -9.23 0.43 -2.09
CA CYS A 39 -9.03 1.22 -0.87
C CYS A 39 -10.31 1.91 -0.43
N SER A 40 -10.39 2.28 0.84
CA SER A 40 -11.46 3.10 1.39
C SER A 40 -11.01 3.80 2.68
N PHE A 41 -11.89 4.61 3.25
CA PHE A 41 -11.69 5.24 4.55
C PHE A 41 -12.50 4.50 5.61
N LEU A 42 -11.88 4.29 6.77
CA LEU A 42 -12.51 3.68 7.93
C LEU A 42 -12.59 4.73 9.04
N GLU A 43 -13.81 5.12 9.40
CA GLU A 43 -14.09 6.03 10.50
C GLU A 43 -13.98 5.29 11.83
N MET A 44 -13.15 5.82 12.74
CA MET A 44 -12.92 5.25 14.07
C MET A 44 -13.30 6.19 15.23
N GLY A 45 -13.78 7.40 14.93
CA GLY A 45 -14.01 8.44 15.94
C GLY A 45 -12.71 9.05 16.47
N LYS A 46 -12.81 10.03 17.38
CA LYS A 46 -11.62 10.70 17.96
C LYS A 46 -11.02 9.94 19.13
N ARG A 47 -11.83 9.12 19.80
CA ARG A 47 -11.47 8.38 21.01
C ARG A 47 -11.97 6.96 20.90
N ALA A 48 -11.21 6.01 21.43
CA ALA A 48 -11.60 4.60 21.45
C ALA A 48 -12.94 4.34 22.16
N GLU A 49 -13.29 5.19 23.14
CA GLU A 49 -14.55 5.12 23.90
C GLU A 49 -15.81 5.32 23.04
N GLU A 50 -15.69 6.02 21.91
CA GLU A 50 -16.82 6.28 21.00
C GLU A 50 -17.27 5.00 20.26
N ASN A 51 -16.43 3.96 20.20
CA ASN A 51 -16.70 2.66 19.54
C ASN A 51 -17.25 2.80 18.11
N ILE A 52 -16.80 3.82 17.37
CA ILE A 52 -17.18 4.04 15.97
C ILE A 52 -16.31 3.12 15.12
N PHE A 53 -16.93 2.36 14.22
CA PHE A 53 -16.23 1.53 13.24
C PHE A 53 -17.06 1.46 11.96
N ARG A 54 -16.91 2.47 11.10
CA ARG A 54 -17.75 2.62 9.91
C ARG A 54 -16.91 2.74 8.65
N LEU A 55 -17.09 1.79 7.75
CA LEU A 55 -16.46 1.80 6.43
C LEU A 55 -17.19 2.80 5.52
N ALA A 56 -16.46 3.65 4.81
CA ALA A 56 -17.03 4.51 3.79
C ALA A 56 -17.61 3.67 2.64
N SER A 57 -18.73 4.10 2.07
CA SER A 57 -19.39 3.40 0.96
C SER A 57 -18.63 3.53 -0.36
N HIS A 58 -17.77 4.54 -0.49
CA HIS A 58 -16.96 4.78 -1.67
C HIS A 58 -15.65 3.98 -1.59
N PHE A 59 -15.32 3.32 -2.69
CA PHE A 59 -14.06 2.58 -2.85
C PHE A 59 -13.22 3.23 -3.94
N GLU A 60 -11.93 3.37 -3.64
CA GLU A 60 -10.92 3.89 -4.55
C GLU A 60 -10.10 2.76 -5.17
N ASN A 61 -9.44 3.07 -6.29
CA ASN A 61 -8.47 2.19 -6.91
C ASN A 61 -7.26 1.97 -5.97
N GLY A 62 -6.92 0.70 -5.72
CA GLY A 62 -5.80 0.29 -4.88
C GLY A 62 -4.51 -0.06 -5.62
N ARG A 63 -4.47 0.06 -6.96
CA ARG A 63 -3.27 -0.20 -7.77
C ARG A 63 -2.13 0.71 -7.33
N GLY A 64 -0.96 0.11 -7.09
CA GLY A 64 0.22 0.81 -6.59
C GLY A 64 0.16 1.14 -5.09
N LYS A 65 -0.98 0.93 -4.42
CA LYS A 65 -1.17 1.15 -2.96
C LYS A 65 -1.15 -0.18 -2.20
N SER A 66 -1.87 -1.18 -2.74
CA SER A 66 -1.90 -2.56 -2.25
C SER A 66 -1.53 -3.52 -3.38
N PRO A 67 -0.82 -4.63 -3.10
CA PRO A 67 -0.58 -5.66 -4.09
C PRO A 67 -1.85 -6.40 -4.48
N TYR A 68 -1.79 -7.09 -5.61
CA TYR A 68 -2.81 -8.01 -6.10
C TYR A 68 -2.77 -9.35 -5.34
N ASP A 69 -1.58 -9.92 -5.19
CA ASP A 69 -1.35 -11.20 -4.49
C ASP A 69 -1.18 -10.97 -2.98
N PRO A 70 -1.94 -11.65 -2.10
CA PRO A 70 -1.80 -11.52 -0.64
C PRO A 70 -0.44 -11.98 -0.08
N LYS A 71 0.28 -12.84 -0.79
CA LYS A 71 1.63 -13.30 -0.42
C LYS A 71 2.70 -12.26 -0.73
N MET A 72 2.35 -11.25 -1.53
CA MET A 72 3.27 -10.19 -1.90
C MET A 72 3.56 -9.26 -0.72
N LEU A 73 4.83 -8.92 -0.54
CA LEU A 73 5.23 -7.92 0.43
C LEU A 73 4.90 -6.51 -0.08
N SER A 74 4.54 -5.65 0.85
CA SER A 74 4.26 -4.24 0.59
C SER A 74 4.63 -3.42 1.80
N ALA A 75 4.96 -2.16 1.58
CA ALA A 75 4.98 -1.18 2.64
C ALA A 75 4.19 0.05 2.28
N SER A 76 3.77 0.75 3.31
CA SER A 76 3.02 1.99 3.20
C SER A 76 3.42 2.94 4.32
N LEU A 77 3.31 4.23 4.03
CA LEU A 77 3.42 5.32 4.98
C LEU A 77 2.51 6.45 4.49
N LEU A 78 1.66 6.97 5.38
CA LEU A 78 0.82 8.11 5.08
C LEU A 78 1.26 9.31 5.93
N ILE A 79 1.69 10.37 5.26
CA ILE A 79 2.12 11.63 5.90
C ILE A 79 1.56 12.79 5.08
N ASP A 80 1.08 13.83 5.76
CA ASP A 80 0.60 15.07 5.14
C ASP A 80 -0.49 14.82 4.05
N GLY A 81 -1.32 13.78 4.22
CA GLY A 81 -2.38 13.41 3.28
C GLY A 81 -1.92 12.65 2.03
N GLU A 82 -0.62 12.39 1.90
CA GLU A 82 -0.02 11.63 0.81
C GLU A 82 0.32 10.20 1.26
N LEU A 83 -0.05 9.21 0.45
CA LEU A 83 0.31 7.82 0.67
C LEU A 83 1.53 7.44 -0.15
N TYR A 84 2.62 7.17 0.54
CA TYR A 84 3.82 6.53 0.00
C TYR A 84 3.68 5.02 0.13
N SER A 85 3.96 4.29 -0.94
CA SER A 85 3.81 2.84 -0.95
C SER A 85 4.85 2.17 -1.82
N GLY A 86 5.38 1.05 -1.36
CA GLY A 86 6.31 0.20 -2.11
C GLY A 86 5.64 -1.15 -2.34
N THR A 87 5.20 -1.43 -3.56
CA THR A 87 4.51 -2.68 -3.90
C THR A 87 4.52 -2.96 -5.40
N SER A 88 3.95 -4.08 -5.82
CA SER A 88 3.70 -4.36 -7.24
C SER A 88 2.38 -3.70 -7.68
N ALA A 89 2.41 -3.09 -8.88
CA ALA A 89 1.25 -2.44 -9.48
C ALA A 89 0.58 -3.26 -10.59
N ASP A 90 0.99 -4.51 -10.80
CA ASP A 90 0.42 -5.39 -11.81
C ASP A 90 -0.07 -6.71 -11.20
N PHE A 91 -1.03 -7.33 -11.90
CA PHE A 91 -1.58 -8.61 -11.50
C PHE A 91 -0.51 -9.71 -11.41
N MET A 92 0.52 -9.65 -12.25
CA MET A 92 1.58 -10.67 -12.29
C MET A 92 2.64 -10.51 -11.20
N GLY A 93 2.62 -9.44 -10.40
CA GLY A 93 3.63 -9.25 -9.35
C GLY A 93 5.01 -8.86 -9.87
N ARG A 94 5.14 -8.30 -11.08
CA ARG A 94 6.44 -8.03 -11.76
C ARG A 94 6.80 -6.55 -11.80
N ASP A 95 5.81 -5.67 -11.85
CA ASP A 95 5.97 -4.22 -11.85
C ASP A 95 6.04 -3.69 -10.41
N PHE A 96 7.16 -3.94 -9.73
CA PHE A 96 7.44 -3.31 -8.44
C PHE A 96 7.88 -1.87 -8.63
N ALA A 97 7.25 -0.98 -7.88
CA ALA A 97 7.61 0.42 -7.85
C ALA A 97 7.35 1.03 -6.47
N ILE A 98 7.96 2.19 -6.26
CA ILE A 98 7.60 3.09 -5.17
C ILE A 98 6.63 4.11 -5.76
N PHE A 99 5.51 4.32 -5.08
CA PHE A 99 4.42 5.20 -5.46
C PHE A 99 4.24 6.27 -4.41
N ARG A 100 3.88 7.48 -4.85
CA ARG A 100 3.21 8.49 -4.03
C ARG A 100 1.84 8.75 -4.67
N THR A 101 0.80 8.49 -3.91
CA THR A 101 -0.61 8.63 -4.30
C THR A 101 -1.35 9.46 -3.26
N LEU A 102 -2.64 9.74 -3.50
CA LEU A 102 -3.41 10.73 -2.74
C LEU A 102 -2.77 12.13 -2.85
N GLY A 103 -3.26 13.07 -2.05
CA GLY A 103 -2.88 14.48 -2.13
C GLY A 103 -3.45 15.20 -3.35
N ASP A 104 -3.09 16.47 -3.48
CA ASP A 104 -3.56 17.35 -4.57
C ASP A 104 -2.75 17.17 -5.87
N GLN A 105 -1.59 16.52 -5.79
CA GLN A 105 -0.67 16.36 -6.91
C GLN A 105 -0.96 15.09 -7.71
N HIS A 106 -0.53 15.08 -8.97
CA HIS A 106 -0.61 13.86 -9.79
C HIS A 106 0.21 12.73 -9.13
N PRO A 107 -0.30 11.49 -9.10
CA PRO A 107 0.45 10.35 -8.60
C PRO A 107 1.81 10.22 -9.29
N ILE A 108 2.86 9.98 -8.50
CA ILE A 108 4.22 9.75 -9.03
C ILE A 108 4.67 8.33 -8.71
N ARG A 109 5.56 7.78 -9.54
CA ARG A 109 6.16 6.47 -9.33
C ARG A 109 7.59 6.41 -9.83
N THR A 110 8.34 5.41 -9.38
CA THR A 110 9.65 5.05 -9.96
C THR A 110 9.51 4.48 -11.38
N GLU A 111 10.56 4.61 -12.18
CA GLU A 111 10.59 4.11 -13.55
C GLU A 111 10.25 2.62 -13.65
N GLN A 112 9.51 2.27 -14.70
CA GLN A 112 9.07 0.89 -14.95
C GLN A 112 10.15 0.13 -15.73
N HIS A 113 10.37 -1.13 -15.35
CA HIS A 113 11.29 -2.05 -16.03
C HIS A 113 12.76 -1.59 -16.12
N ASP A 114 13.18 -0.67 -15.25
CA ASP A 114 14.58 -0.28 -15.13
C ASP A 114 15.21 -0.92 -13.88
N SER A 115 16.05 -1.93 -14.11
CA SER A 115 16.74 -2.65 -13.04
C SER A 115 17.72 -1.79 -12.24
N ARG A 116 18.09 -0.59 -12.72
CA ARG A 116 18.90 0.38 -11.97
C ARG A 116 18.11 1.06 -10.86
N TRP A 117 16.79 1.14 -11.01
CA TRP A 117 15.89 1.69 -9.99
C TRP A 117 15.48 0.62 -8.99
N LEU A 118 14.87 -0.46 -9.47
CA LEU A 118 14.40 -1.57 -8.63
C LEU A 118 14.62 -2.90 -9.36
N ASN A 119 15.44 -3.77 -8.77
CA ASN A 119 15.70 -5.09 -9.34
C ASN A 119 14.75 -6.14 -8.76
N GLY A 120 13.87 -6.70 -9.58
CA GLY A 120 12.90 -7.74 -9.21
C GLY A 120 13.48 -9.15 -9.01
N LYS A 121 14.80 -9.35 -9.20
CA LYS A 121 15.42 -10.69 -9.23
C LYS A 121 15.62 -11.38 -7.88
N THR A 122 15.47 -10.70 -6.76
CA THR A 122 15.68 -11.32 -5.45
C THR A 122 14.36 -11.66 -4.77
N THR A 123 14.11 -12.97 -4.61
CA THR A 123 13.12 -13.64 -3.75
C THR A 123 13.38 -13.36 -2.26
N LEU A 124 13.80 -12.15 -1.93
CA LEU A 124 14.19 -11.75 -0.59
C LEU A 124 13.13 -10.79 -0.06
N LYS A 125 12.86 -10.90 1.23
CA LYS A 125 11.77 -10.22 1.90
C LYS A 125 12.02 -8.72 1.85
N LYS A 126 11.59 -8.06 0.78
CA LYS A 126 11.61 -6.61 0.64
C LYS A 126 10.54 -6.02 1.55
N THR A 127 10.86 -5.90 2.83
CA THR A 127 10.13 -4.96 3.66
C THR A 127 10.69 -3.59 3.31
N VAL A 128 9.83 -2.76 2.74
CA VAL A 128 10.14 -1.35 2.55
C VAL A 128 9.86 -0.64 3.87
N PHE A 129 10.83 0.07 4.42
CA PHE A 129 10.58 0.97 5.56
C PHE A 129 10.77 2.40 5.09
N PHE A 130 9.85 3.26 5.50
CA PHE A 130 9.90 4.67 5.22
C PHE A 130 10.28 5.40 6.51
N ILE A 131 11.40 6.12 6.48
CA ILE A 131 11.81 7.00 7.58
C ILE A 131 11.67 8.43 7.10
N PRO A 132 10.76 9.23 7.68
CA PRO A 132 10.75 10.67 7.45
C PRO A 132 11.99 11.28 8.09
N GLU A 133 12.82 11.97 7.30
CA GLU A 133 13.96 12.71 7.83
C GLU A 133 13.48 14.08 8.30
N GLU A 134 13.66 14.39 9.59
CA GLU A 134 13.51 15.74 10.12
C GLU A 134 14.74 16.57 9.74
N ILE A 135 14.82 16.98 8.47
CA ILE A 135 15.78 17.98 8.02
C ILE A 135 15.03 19.30 7.86
N HIS A 136 15.64 20.37 8.36
CA HIS A 136 15.16 21.74 8.27
C HIS A 136 14.51 22.03 6.91
N PHE A 137 13.37 22.73 6.93
CA PHE A 137 12.74 23.24 5.72
C PHE A 137 13.80 23.94 4.84
N PRO A 138 13.85 23.65 3.52
CA PRO A 138 12.80 23.05 2.71
C PRO A 138 12.96 21.54 2.37
N GLU A 139 13.99 20.84 2.84
CA GLU A 139 14.34 19.51 2.33
C GLU A 139 13.76 18.35 3.19
N LYS A 140 12.44 18.13 3.13
CA LYS A 140 11.85 16.89 3.66
C LYS A 140 12.25 15.71 2.75
N LYS A 141 12.99 14.74 3.28
CA LYS A 141 13.37 13.50 2.55
C LYS A 141 12.67 12.29 3.16
N LEU A 142 12.36 11.34 2.30
CA LEU A 142 11.82 10.05 2.69
C LEU A 142 12.82 8.96 2.34
N SER A 143 13.44 8.37 3.36
CA SER A 143 14.41 7.29 3.18
C SER A 143 13.70 5.95 3.11
N VAL A 144 13.98 5.20 2.05
CA VAL A 144 13.35 3.91 1.72
C VAL A 144 14.36 2.79 1.94
N PHE A 145 14.11 1.94 2.93
CA PHE A 145 14.97 0.78 3.21
C PHE A 145 14.37 -0.47 2.60
N CYS A 146 15.07 -1.08 1.66
CA CYS A 146 14.72 -2.40 1.12
C CYS A 146 15.70 -3.42 1.71
N THR A 147 15.22 -4.42 2.45
CA THR A 147 16.08 -5.54 2.83
C THR A 147 16.38 -6.36 1.57
N VAL A 148 17.66 -6.40 1.22
CA VAL A 148 18.18 -7.22 0.11
C VAL A 148 18.32 -8.64 0.56
#